data_AF-E0VXS1-F1
#
_entry.id   AF-E0VXS1-F1
#
_cell.length_a   1.000
_cell.length_b   1.000
_cell.length_c   1.000
_cell.angle_alpha   90.00
_cell.angle_beta   90.00
_cell.angle_gamma   90.00
#
_symmetry.space_group_name_H-M   'P 1'
#
loop_
_entity.id
_entity.type
_entity.pdbx_description
1 polymer ?
#
loop_
_entity_poly.entity_id
_entity_poly.type
_entity_poly.pdbx_seq_one_letter_code
_entity_poly.pdbx_strand_id
1 'polypeptide(L)'
;MSGRGKGGKVKGKAKSRSNRAGLQFPVGRIHRLLRKGNYAERVGAGAPVYLAAVMEYLAAEVLELAGNAARDNKKTRIIPRHLQLAIRNDEELNKLLSGVTIAQGGVLPNIQAAEQTALFRANNFDTFNKFCSSLIFCFLPLNFV
;
A
#
# COMPACT_ATOMS: atom_id res chain seq x y z
N MET A 1 7.58 -2.57 -64.60
CA MET A 1 7.96 -2.18 -63.23
C MET A 1 6.95 -2.75 -62.24
N SER A 2 7.15 -3.97 -61.74
CA SER A 2 6.25 -4.55 -60.72
C SER A 2 6.75 -4.18 -59.33
N GLY A 3 6.13 -3.16 -58.72
CA GLY A 3 6.34 -2.80 -57.32
C GLY A 3 5.87 -3.94 -56.42
N ARG A 4 6.80 -4.83 -56.06
CA ARG A 4 6.54 -5.94 -55.14
C ARG A 4 6.38 -5.36 -53.74
N GLY A 5 5.13 -5.08 -53.37
CA GLY A 5 4.74 -4.71 -52.01
C GLY A 5 5.36 -5.68 -51.01
N LYS A 6 5.73 -5.18 -49.82
CA LYS A 6 6.39 -5.90 -48.71
C LYS A 6 5.55 -7.06 -48.13
N GLY A 7 5.12 -8.02 -48.95
CA GLY A 7 4.25 -9.14 -48.60
C GLY A 7 4.95 -10.50 -48.67
N GLY A 8 6.27 -10.56 -48.84
CA GLY A 8 6.99 -11.80 -49.18
C GLY A 8 8.28 -12.07 -48.41
N LYS A 9 8.49 -11.48 -47.23
CA LYS A 9 9.57 -11.93 -46.33
C LYS A 9 8.97 -12.88 -45.30
N VAL A 10 9.62 -14.03 -45.07
CA VAL A 10 9.33 -14.96 -43.98
C VAL A 10 8.99 -14.13 -42.74
N LYS A 11 7.75 -14.24 -42.23
CA LYS A 11 7.30 -13.45 -41.08
C LYS A 11 8.17 -13.84 -39.88
N GLY A 12 9.22 -13.06 -39.63
CA GLY A 12 9.95 -13.12 -38.37
C GLY A 12 8.96 -12.97 -37.21
N LYS A 13 9.27 -13.57 -36.04
CA LYS A 13 8.40 -13.52 -34.87
C LYS A 13 7.93 -12.08 -34.63
N ALA A 14 6.61 -11.88 -34.70
CA ALA A 14 6.04 -10.55 -34.52
C ALA A 14 6.32 -10.08 -33.09
N LYS A 15 7.11 -9.00 -32.94
CA LYS A 15 7.35 -8.39 -31.62
C LYS A 15 6.01 -7.92 -31.04
N SER A 16 5.75 -8.25 -29.78
CA SER A 16 4.54 -7.81 -29.08
C SER A 16 4.52 -6.29 -28.93
N ARG A 17 3.32 -5.71 -28.74
CA ARG A 17 3.18 -4.26 -28.49
C ARG A 17 3.85 -3.85 -27.18
N SER A 18 3.79 -4.69 -26.14
CA SER A 18 4.48 -4.47 -24.86
C SER A 18 6.00 -4.39 -25.05
N ASN A 19 6.60 -5.37 -25.74
CA ASN A 19 8.04 -5.39 -26.00
C ASN A 19 8.50 -4.20 -26.87
N ARG A 20 7.64 -3.69 -27.77
CA ARG A 20 7.95 -2.48 -28.55
C ARG A 20 7.90 -1.21 -27.72
N ALA A 21 7.03 -1.17 -26.71
CA ALA A 21 6.87 -0.05 -25.80
C ALA A 21 7.81 -0.10 -24.58
N GLY A 22 8.56 -1.19 -24.39
CA GLY A 22 9.44 -1.38 -23.24
C GLY A 22 8.70 -1.70 -21.93
N LEU A 23 7.43 -2.13 -22.01
CA LEU A 23 6.57 -2.38 -20.86
C LEU A 23 6.53 -3.87 -20.52
N GLN A 24 6.56 -4.20 -19.22
CA GLN A 24 6.26 -5.54 -18.72
C GLN A 24 4.74 -5.83 -18.77
N PHE A 25 3.92 -4.80 -18.60
CA PHE A 25 2.47 -4.94 -18.59
C PHE A 25 1.90 -5.29 -19.98
N PRO A 26 0.84 -6.11 -20.05
CA PRO A 26 0.32 -6.63 -21.31
C PRO A 26 -0.59 -5.60 -22.04
N VAL A 27 0.01 -4.70 -22.83
CA VAL A 27 -0.68 -3.72 -23.70
C VAL A 27 -1.76 -4.38 -24.57
N GLY A 28 -1.47 -5.58 -25.08
CA GLY A 28 -2.41 -6.37 -25.87
C GLY A 28 -3.71 -6.69 -25.15
N ARG A 29 -3.60 -7.11 -23.89
CA ARG A 29 -4.73 -7.46 -23.02
C ARG A 29 -5.49 -6.21 -22.61
N ILE A 30 -4.81 -5.15 -22.21
CA ILE A 30 -5.41 -3.87 -21.81
C ILE A 30 -6.24 -3.29 -22.97
N HIS A 31 -5.72 -3.31 -24.20
CA HIS A 31 -6.48 -2.87 -25.37
C HIS A 31 -7.80 -3.63 -25.56
N ARG A 32 -7.78 -4.96 -25.35
CA ARG A 32 -8.98 -5.80 -25.44
C ARG A 32 -9.97 -5.48 -24.31
N LEU A 33 -9.48 -5.28 -23.09
CA LEU A 33 -10.32 -4.90 -21.94
C LEU A 33 -10.98 -3.53 -22.14
N LEU A 34 -10.24 -2.55 -22.68
CA LEU A 34 -10.80 -1.23 -22.99
C LEU A 34 -11.94 -1.30 -24.02
N ARG A 35 -11.82 -2.16 -25.05
CA ARG A 35 -12.91 -2.37 -26.02
C ARG A 35 -14.10 -3.11 -25.42
N LYS A 36 -13.85 -4.12 -24.57
CA LYS A 36 -14.90 -4.88 -23.91
C LYS A 36 -15.65 -4.06 -22.85
N GLY A 37 -14.99 -3.07 -22.25
CA GLY A 37 -15.55 -2.24 -21.18
C GLY A 37 -16.51 -1.14 -21.66
N ASN A 38 -16.74 -1.00 -22.97
CA ASN A 38 -17.67 -0.01 -23.55
C ASN A 38 -17.43 1.44 -23.09
N TYR A 39 -16.18 1.82 -22.80
CA TYR A 39 -15.84 3.18 -22.36
C TYR A 39 -15.98 4.23 -23.46
N ALA A 40 -15.80 3.82 -24.72
CA ALA A 40 -15.92 4.67 -25.91
C ALA A 40 -16.16 3.81 -27.15
N GLU A 41 -16.76 4.38 -28.19
CA GLU A 41 -17.00 3.70 -29.48
C GLU A 41 -15.69 3.26 -30.15
N ARG A 42 -14.64 4.11 -30.08
CA ARG A 42 -13.32 3.83 -30.66
C ARG A 42 -12.23 4.03 -29.61
N VAL A 43 -11.33 3.04 -29.52
CA VAL A 43 -10.12 3.13 -28.68
C VAL A 43 -8.91 3.37 -29.57
N GLY A 44 -8.23 4.50 -29.38
CA GLY A 44 -7.01 4.86 -30.09
C GLY A 44 -5.86 3.89 -29.80
N ALA A 45 -4.92 3.74 -30.74
CA ALA A 45 -3.82 2.78 -30.62
C ALA A 45 -2.84 3.10 -29.46
N GLY A 46 -2.69 4.38 -29.11
CA GLY A 46 -1.81 4.85 -28.03
C GLY A 46 -2.42 4.72 -26.63
N ALA A 47 -3.76 4.78 -26.50
CA ALA A 47 -4.46 4.68 -25.23
C ALA A 47 -4.06 3.44 -24.37
N PRO A 48 -4.03 2.20 -24.92
CA PRO A 48 -3.63 1.03 -24.13
C PRO A 48 -2.14 1.01 -23.79
N VAL A 49 -1.28 1.74 -24.53
CA VAL A 49 0.14 1.85 -24.21
C VAL A 49 0.32 2.78 -23.02
N TYR A 50 -0.32 3.95 -23.07
CA TYR A 50 -0.28 4.94 -21.99
C TYR A 50 -0.84 4.35 -20.69
N LEU A 51 -2.02 3.74 -20.74
CA LEU A 51 -2.62 3.12 -19.56
C LEU A 51 -1.76 1.98 -19.00
N ALA A 52 -1.15 1.16 -19.85
CA ALA A 52 -0.25 0.10 -19.41
C ALA A 52 0.97 0.67 -18.67
N ALA A 53 1.56 1.76 -19.18
CA ALA A 53 2.68 2.42 -18.55
C ALA A 53 2.32 2.98 -17.17
N VAL A 54 1.16 3.65 -17.04
CA VAL A 54 0.68 4.19 -15.75
C VAL A 54 0.41 3.07 -14.75
N MET A 55 -0.24 1.98 -15.17
CA MET A 55 -0.49 0.83 -14.30
C MET A 55 0.81 0.14 -13.86
N GLU A 56 1.79 0.03 -14.76
CA GLU A 56 3.10 -0.54 -14.45
C GLU A 56 3.87 0.34 -13.46
N TYR A 57 3.84 1.66 -13.65
CA TYR A 57 4.43 2.62 -12.73
C TYR A 57 3.83 2.52 -11.32
N LEU A 58 2.50 2.58 -11.19
CA LEU A 58 1.83 2.47 -9.89
C LEU A 58 2.10 1.12 -9.20
N ALA A 59 2.16 0.02 -9.97
CA ALA A 59 2.48 -1.29 -9.42
C ALA A 59 3.93 -1.36 -8.93
N ALA A 60 4.88 -0.74 -9.65
CA ALA A 60 6.27 -0.69 -9.25
C ALA A 60 6.43 0.11 -7.95
N GLU A 61 5.81 1.28 -7.85
CA GLU A 61 5.85 2.15 -6.68
C GLU A 61 5.35 1.43 -5.41
N VAL A 62 4.16 0.80 -5.49
CA VAL A 62 3.59 0.06 -4.36
C VAL A 62 4.48 -1.13 -3.97
N LEU A 63 5.07 -1.84 -4.94
CA LEU A 63 5.95 -2.97 -4.67
C LEU A 63 7.30 -2.54 -4.08
N GLU A 64 7.83 -1.38 -4.47
CA GLU A 64 9.05 -0.81 -3.92
C GLU A 64 8.88 -0.46 -2.44
N LEU A 65 7.83 0.32 -2.12
CA LEU A 65 7.52 0.70 -0.74
C LEU A 65 7.17 -0.52 0.12
N ALA A 66 6.38 -1.47 -0.39
CA ALA A 66 6.07 -2.70 0.33
C ALA A 66 7.29 -3.62 0.49
N GLY A 67 8.22 -3.58 -0.46
CA GLY A 67 9.51 -4.26 -0.38
C GLY A 67 10.38 -3.68 0.73
N ASN A 68 10.43 -2.35 0.85
CA ASN A 68 11.13 -1.67 1.95
C ASN A 68 10.50 -2.02 3.30
N ALA A 69 9.17 -1.93 3.43
CA ALA A 69 8.46 -2.35 4.64
C ALA A 69 8.68 -3.84 4.98
N ALA A 70 8.88 -4.71 3.98
CA ALA A 70 9.23 -6.11 4.23
C ALA A 70 10.65 -6.25 4.82
N ARG A 71 11.61 -5.52 4.25
CA ARG A 71 13.01 -5.50 4.70
C ARG A 71 13.12 -4.95 6.13
N ASP A 72 12.39 -3.89 6.46
CA ASP A 72 12.35 -3.30 7.81
C ASP A 72 11.84 -4.31 8.84
N ASN A 73 10.86 -5.13 8.44
CA ASN A 73 10.35 -6.24 9.25
C ASN A 73 11.22 -7.51 9.18
N LYS A 74 12.44 -7.42 8.62
CA LYS A 74 13.41 -8.52 8.46
C LYS A 74 12.83 -9.72 7.70
N LYS A 75 11.94 -9.49 6.74
CA LYS A 75 11.28 -10.50 5.91
C LYS A 75 11.65 -10.31 4.44
N THR A 76 11.83 -11.42 3.74
CA THR A 76 12.12 -11.41 2.29
C THR A 76 10.87 -11.50 1.42
N ARG A 77 9.73 -11.90 2.01
CA ARG A 77 8.44 -12.04 1.34
C ARG A 77 7.51 -10.89 1.70
N ILE A 78 6.92 -10.26 0.69
CA ILE A 78 5.85 -9.27 0.85
C ILE A 78 4.57 -9.99 1.31
N ILE A 79 3.96 -9.51 2.38
CA ILE A 79 2.67 -9.98 2.92
C ILE A 79 1.68 -8.81 2.96
N PRO A 80 0.37 -9.04 3.13
CA PRO A 80 -0.63 -7.96 3.13
C PRO A 80 -0.37 -6.86 4.17
N ARG A 81 0.25 -7.19 5.31
CA ARG A 81 0.72 -6.20 6.29
C ARG A 81 1.70 -5.19 5.70
N HIS A 82 2.65 -5.62 4.88
CA HIS A 82 3.65 -4.72 4.28
C HIS A 82 3.00 -3.79 3.25
N LEU A 83 2.02 -4.28 2.50
CA LEU A 83 1.22 -3.44 1.59
C LEU A 83 0.45 -2.38 2.36
N GLN A 84 -0.20 -2.75 3.47
CA GLN A 84 -0.93 -1.80 4.30
C GLN A 84 0.00 -0.72 4.89
N LEU A 85 1.17 -1.11 5.41
CA LEU A 85 2.14 -0.16 5.96
C LEU A 85 2.64 0.80 4.88
N ALA A 86 3.00 0.29 3.70
CA ALA A 86 3.45 1.10 2.57
C ALA A 86 2.38 2.10 2.12
N ILE A 87 1.15 1.64 1.89
CA ILE A 87 0.06 2.47 1.38
C ILE A 87 -0.35 3.55 2.39
N ARG A 88 -0.41 3.23 3.68
CA ARG A 88 -0.92 4.17 4.70
C ARG A 88 0.12 5.16 5.19
N ASN A 89 1.41 4.85 5.03
CA ASN A 89 2.51 5.78 5.33
C ASN A 89 2.81 6.75 4.18
N ASP A 90 2.37 6.45 2.97
CA ASP A 90 2.53 7.31 1.81
C ASP A 90 1.27 8.17 1.58
N GLU A 91 1.43 9.49 1.46
CA GLU A 91 0.30 10.42 1.38
C GLU A 91 -0.50 10.26 0.07
N GLU A 92 0.20 10.07 -1.05
CA GLU A 92 -0.42 9.98 -2.38
C GLU A 92 -1.18 8.67 -2.53
N LEU A 93 -0.59 7.55 -2.12
CA LEU A 93 -1.21 6.23 -2.13
C LEU A 93 -2.36 6.13 -1.12
N ASN A 94 -2.21 6.73 0.07
CA ASN A 94 -3.30 6.75 1.05
C ASN A 94 -4.51 7.53 0.54
N LYS A 95 -4.28 8.63 -0.19
CA LYS A 95 -5.35 9.40 -0.83
C LYS A 95 -6.00 8.61 -1.96
N LEU A 96 -5.19 8.00 -2.83
CA LEU A 96 -5.65 7.18 -3.95
C LEU A 96 -6.48 5.97 -3.50
N LEU A 97 -6.10 5.36 -2.36
CA LEU A 97 -6.71 4.14 -1.81
C LEU A 97 -7.50 4.38 -0.52
N SER A 98 -8.00 5.60 -0.32
CA SER A 98 -8.73 6.01 0.89
C SER A 98 -9.94 5.11 1.21
N GLY A 99 -10.68 4.68 0.19
CA GLY A 99 -11.83 3.79 0.31
C GLY A 99 -11.55 2.29 0.16
N VAL A 100 -10.28 1.87 0.08
CA VAL A 100 -9.93 0.45 -0.17
C VAL A 100 -9.52 -0.24 1.12
N THR A 101 -10.12 -1.41 1.38
CA THR A 101 -9.74 -2.28 2.51
C THR A 101 -8.76 -3.36 2.04
N ILE A 102 -7.58 -3.40 2.64
CA ILE A 102 -6.60 -4.46 2.40
C ILE A 102 -6.85 -5.60 3.40
N ALA A 103 -7.33 -6.74 2.89
CA ALA A 103 -7.52 -7.93 3.70
C ALA A 103 -6.20 -8.36 4.35
N GLN A 104 -6.23 -8.73 5.64
CA GLN A 104 -5.05 -9.13 6.43
C GLN A 104 -3.97 -8.03 6.57
N GLY A 105 -4.31 -6.76 6.31
CA GLY A 105 -3.36 -5.63 6.43
C GLY A 105 -3.18 -5.10 7.85
N GLY A 106 -4.20 -5.24 8.71
CA GLY A 106 -4.24 -4.58 10.03
C GLY A 106 -4.26 -3.05 9.93
N VAL A 107 -3.88 -2.36 11.01
CA VAL A 107 -3.84 -0.88 11.07
C VAL A 107 -2.44 -0.35 11.40
N LEU A 108 -2.13 0.89 11.04
CA LEU A 108 -0.89 1.52 11.49
C LEU A 108 -0.86 1.60 13.02
N PRO A 109 0.26 1.26 13.67
CA PRO A 109 0.41 1.50 15.11
C PRO A 109 0.30 3.00 15.36
N ASN A 110 -0.75 3.40 16.07
CA ASN A 110 -0.97 4.79 16.46
C ASN A 110 -1.58 4.79 17.86
N ILE A 111 -0.96 5.50 18.80
CA ILE A 111 -1.45 5.70 20.16
C ILE A 111 -1.71 7.20 20.30
N GLN A 112 -2.91 7.58 20.73
CA GLN A 112 -3.20 9.00 20.91
C GLN A 112 -2.40 9.54 22.10
N ALA A 113 -1.87 10.76 22.01
CA ALA A 113 -0.98 11.32 23.03
C ALA A 113 -1.60 11.32 24.45
N ALA A 114 -2.93 11.49 24.54
CA ALA A 114 -3.67 11.38 25.80
C ALA A 114 -3.56 9.98 26.43
N GLU A 115 -3.63 8.93 25.61
CA GLU A 115 -3.54 7.54 26.04
C GLU A 115 -2.10 7.12 26.34
N GLN A 116 -1.13 7.62 25.58
CA GLN A 116 0.29 7.42 25.83
C GLN A 116 0.68 7.95 27.23
N THR A 117 0.16 9.13 27.59
CA THR A 117 0.40 9.76 28.89
C THR A 117 -0.27 8.98 30.03
N ALA A 118 -1.47 8.45 29.80
CA ALA A 118 -2.16 7.59 30.75
C ALA A 118 -1.42 6.26 30.97
N LEU A 119 -0.91 5.63 29.91
CA LEU A 119 -0.09 4.41 29.99
C LEU A 119 1.24 4.65 30.70
N PHE A 120 1.91 5.78 30.45
CA PHE A 120 3.14 6.12 31.16
C PHE A 120 2.90 6.41 32.66
N ARG A 121 1.74 7.01 33.00
CA ARG A 121 1.33 7.22 34.40
C ARG A 121 0.92 5.92 35.09
N ALA A 122 0.27 4.99 34.38
CA ALA A 122 -0.15 3.70 34.93
C ALA A 122 1.04 2.74 35.16
N ASN A 123 2.09 2.81 34.33
CA ASN A 123 3.30 1.99 34.49
C ASN A 123 4.30 2.54 35.53
N ASN A 124 4.10 3.75 36.04
CA ASN A 124 4.83 4.26 37.20
C ASN A 124 4.14 3.77 38.50
N PHE A 125 4.66 2.67 39.03
CA PHE A 125 4.26 2.03 40.31
C PHE A 125 4.25 3.00 41.51
N ASP A 126 4.92 4.14 41.40
CA ASP A 126 5.00 5.18 42.43
C ASP A 126 3.67 5.91 42.70
N THR A 127 2.75 5.93 41.74
CA THR A 127 1.43 6.55 41.93
C THR A 127 0.52 5.69 42.80
N PHE A 128 0.68 4.35 42.76
CA PHE A 128 -0.09 3.43 43.60
C PHE A 128 0.36 3.52 45.06
N ASN A 129 1.67 3.60 45.31
CA ASN A 129 2.19 3.78 46.67
C ASN A 129 1.88 5.16 47.28
N LYS A 130 1.79 6.23 46.48
CA LYS A 130 1.30 7.53 47.00
C LYS A 130 -0.20 7.54 47.31
N PHE A 131 -1.01 6.81 46.53
CA PHE A 131 -2.44 6.66 46.81
C PHE A 131 -2.71 5.76 48.03
N CYS A 132 -1.99 4.63 48.16
CA CYS A 132 -2.10 3.75 49.32
C CYS A 132 -1.52 4.37 50.61
N SER A 133 -0.42 5.13 50.52
CA SER A 133 0.16 5.80 51.71
C SER A 133 -0.72 6.94 52.23
N SER A 134 -1.45 7.66 51.34
CA SER A 134 -2.42 8.68 51.78
C SER A 134 -3.69 8.10 52.41
N LEU A 135 -4.07 6.86 52.08
CA LEU A 135 -5.24 6.19 52.68
C LEU A 135 -4.90 5.46 53.99
N ILE A 136 -3.63 5.09 54.22
CA ILE A 136 -3.18 4.48 55.49
C ILE A 136 -3.06 5.51 56.62
N PHE A 137 -2.88 6.80 56.32
CA PHE A 137 -2.87 7.86 57.35
C PHE A 137 -4.25 8.38 57.77
N CYS A 138 -5.34 7.96 57.12
CA CYS A 138 -6.70 8.33 57.53
C CYS A 138 -7.37 7.32 58.48
N PHE A 139 -6.69 6.24 58.89
CA PHE A 139 -7.32 5.13 59.61
C PHE A 139 -6.50 4.60 60.80
N LEU A 140 -5.99 5.48 61.67
CA LEU A 140 -5.55 5.09 63.03
C LEU A 140 -5.55 6.36 63.94
N PRO A 141 -5.77 6.26 65.25
CA PRO A 141 -7.03 6.05 65.97
C PRO A 141 -7.36 7.23 66.91
N LEU A 142 -8.60 7.73 66.92
CA LEU A 142 -9.11 8.62 67.98
C LEU A 142 -9.70 7.74 69.10
N ASN A 143 -8.88 7.30 70.03
CA ASN A 143 -9.29 6.87 71.37
C ASN A 143 -8.06 6.96 72.30
N PHE A 144 -7.83 8.15 72.86
CA PHE A 144 -7.18 8.30 74.16
C PHE A 144 -7.66 9.61 74.82
N VAL A 145 -8.07 9.45 76.08
CA VAL A 145 -8.62 10.41 77.06
C VAL A 145 -10.11 10.69 76.98
#